data_AF-W2YHN1-F1
#
_entry.id   AF-W2YHN1-F1
#
_cell.length_a   1.000
_cell.length_b   1.000
_cell.length_c   1.000
_cell.angle_alpha   90.00
_cell.angle_beta   90.00
_cell.angle_gamma   90.00
#
_symmetry.space_group_name_H-M   'P 1'
#
loop_
_entity.id
_entity.type
_entity.pdbx_description
1 polymer ?
#
loop_
_entity_poly.entity_id
_entity_poly.type
_entity_poly.pdbx_seq_one_letter_code
_entity_poly.pdbx_strand_id
1 'polypeptide(L)'
;MELKDDALAKGVFFLSTTESRSKLYRLLQYGSKFTKWALIQLWEMEGSTSSHMQQCDNEPEKTPPPHELKKPASDWKRRAIASLGRAELIFGDARRFFRFLQFLEMADIYRHVREPLRAVRVLRRLRILCFFFFYFIENYVVLCTRVLGVSSRGPLMRRLRRSCNGFWLLSILLVFPLDYMMHRGTMLSTVKKLLELPVAFVGLSGLRVNDGLFSALGLASAQIGVYSRWADVMTKFQKQHLMRLAATPDVI
;
A
#
# COMPACT_ATOMS: atom_id res chain seq x y z
N MET A 1 29.76 -21.85 14.06
CA MET A 1 29.45 -20.79 15.04
C MET A 1 28.53 -19.78 14.35
N GLU A 2 27.32 -19.64 14.90
CA GLU A 2 26.30 -18.60 14.69
C GLU A 2 25.72 -18.30 13.29
N LEU A 3 24.74 -19.12 12.93
CA LEU A 3 23.68 -18.84 11.94
C LEU A 3 22.64 -17.79 12.45
N LYS A 4 22.97 -17.03 13.51
CA LYS A 4 21.99 -16.28 14.32
C LYS A 4 21.85 -14.80 13.98
N ASP A 5 22.80 -14.17 13.29
CA ASP A 5 22.83 -12.69 13.19
C ASP A 5 22.76 -12.09 11.77
N ASP A 6 22.28 -12.85 10.79
CA ASP A 6 22.12 -12.29 9.44
C ASP A 6 20.73 -11.68 9.20
N ALA A 7 19.82 -11.76 10.17
CA ALA A 7 18.48 -11.19 10.07
C ALA A 7 18.50 -9.65 10.01
N LEU A 8 19.34 -9.03 10.84
CA LEU A 8 19.52 -7.57 10.87
C LEU A 8 20.17 -7.09 9.56
N ALA A 9 21.22 -7.77 9.08
CA ALA A 9 21.87 -7.44 7.82
C ALA A 9 20.91 -7.56 6.63
N LYS A 10 20.12 -8.63 6.56
CA LYS A 10 19.05 -8.81 5.55
C LYS A 10 17.99 -7.71 5.65
N GLY A 11 17.60 -7.33 6.86
CA GLY A 11 16.68 -6.24 7.11
C GLY A 11 17.21 -4.89 6.62
N VAL A 12 18.43 -4.53 6.99
CA VAL A 12 19.11 -3.30 6.54
C VAL A 12 19.27 -3.30 5.02
N PHE A 13 19.70 -4.42 4.43
CA PHE A 13 19.84 -4.55 2.99
C PHE A 13 18.50 -4.42 2.26
N PHE A 14 17.44 -5.03 2.78
CA PHE A 14 16.09 -4.84 2.26
C PHE A 14 15.65 -3.38 2.32
N LEU A 15 15.87 -2.72 3.45
CA LEU A 15 15.52 -1.32 3.66
C LEU A 15 16.48 -0.34 2.96
N SER A 16 17.57 -0.78 2.34
CA SER A 16 18.51 0.11 1.66
C SER A 16 17.93 0.77 0.41
N THR A 17 16.93 0.14 -0.23
CA THR A 17 16.36 0.65 -1.51
C THR A 17 15.08 1.44 -1.32
N THR A 18 14.93 2.53 -2.09
CA THR A 18 13.73 3.38 -2.15
C THR A 18 12.47 2.57 -2.46
N GLU A 19 12.58 1.62 -3.38
CA GLU A 19 11.47 0.74 -3.78
C GLU A 19 10.98 -0.17 -2.64
N SER A 20 11.89 -0.78 -1.88
CA SER A 20 11.52 -1.65 -0.75
C SER A 20 10.84 -0.85 0.36
N ARG A 21 11.37 0.33 0.70
CA ARG A 21 10.75 1.25 1.68
C ARG A 21 9.34 1.65 1.24
N SER A 22 9.17 2.02 -0.02
CA SER A 22 7.85 2.39 -0.57
C SER A 22 6.82 1.26 -0.43
N LYS A 23 7.21 0.00 -0.72
CA LYS A 23 6.34 -1.16 -0.56
C LYS A 23 6.00 -1.44 0.90
N LEU A 24 6.97 -1.31 1.81
CA LEU A 24 6.75 -1.46 3.24
C LEU A 24 5.81 -0.38 3.79
N TYR A 25 6.01 0.89 3.42
CA TYR A 25 5.10 1.95 3.86
C TYR A 25 3.70 1.79 3.30
N ARG A 26 3.55 1.28 2.08
CA ARG A 26 2.24 0.88 1.56
C ARG A 26 1.59 -0.20 2.43
N LEU A 27 2.34 -1.22 2.84
CA LEU A 27 1.84 -2.27 3.74
C LEU A 27 1.39 -1.69 5.08
N LEU A 28 2.22 -0.87 5.72
CA LEU A 28 1.93 -0.26 7.02
C LEU A 28 0.74 0.72 6.94
N GLN A 29 0.62 1.47 5.86
CA GLN A 29 -0.51 2.36 5.61
C GLN A 29 -1.83 1.57 5.52
N TYR A 30 -1.90 0.56 4.65
CA TYR A 30 -3.12 -0.25 4.49
C TYR A 30 -3.40 -1.11 5.72
N GLY A 31 -2.37 -1.59 6.41
CA GLY A 31 -2.50 -2.30 7.67
C GLY A 31 -3.15 -1.42 8.72
N SER A 32 -2.65 -0.19 8.91
CA SER A 32 -3.22 0.78 9.85
C SER A 32 -4.69 1.10 9.51
N LYS A 33 -5.00 1.32 8.23
CA LYS A 33 -6.35 1.61 7.75
C LYS A 33 -7.31 0.42 7.99
N PHE A 34 -6.87 -0.80 7.66
CA PHE A 34 -7.68 -2.00 7.84
C PHE A 34 -7.90 -2.32 9.32
N THR A 35 -6.85 -2.27 10.15
CA THR A 35 -6.97 -2.50 11.60
C THR A 35 -7.91 -1.48 12.24
N LYS A 36 -7.82 -0.21 11.85
CA LYS A 36 -8.75 0.83 12.31
C LYS A 36 -10.20 0.48 11.96
N TRP A 37 -10.45 0.10 10.71
CA TRP A 37 -11.79 -0.31 10.27
C TRP A 37 -12.30 -1.55 11.02
N ALA A 38 -11.46 -2.58 11.17
CA ALA A 38 -11.81 -3.81 11.88
C ALA A 38 -12.13 -3.56 13.35
N LEU A 39 -11.37 -2.70 14.03
CA LEU A 39 -11.64 -2.31 15.41
C LEU A 39 -12.98 -1.57 15.54
N ILE A 40 -13.28 -0.66 14.63
CA ILE A 40 -14.58 0.05 14.61
C ILE A 40 -15.72 -0.96 14.46
N GLN A 41 -15.64 -1.88 13.50
CA GLN A 41 -16.66 -2.91 13.28
C GLN A 41 -16.83 -3.86 14.47
N LEU A 42 -15.73 -4.32 15.05
CA LEU A 42 -15.77 -5.20 16.23
C LEU A 42 -16.49 -4.52 17.39
N TRP A 43 -16.24 -3.22 17.61
CA TRP A 43 -16.87 -2.47 18.69
C TRP A 43 -18.32 -2.08 18.41
N GLU A 44 -18.69 -1.83 17.16
CA GLU A 44 -20.10 -1.65 16.76
C GLU A 44 -20.90 -2.93 17.05
N MET A 45 -20.32 -4.11 16.80
CA MET A 45 -20.93 -5.39 17.15
C MET A 45 -21.04 -5.59 18.67
N GLU A 46 -20.00 -5.32 19.46
CA GLU A 46 -20.04 -5.37 20.93
C GLU A 46 -21.15 -4.47 21.52
N GLY A 47 -21.31 -3.25 20.98
CA GLY A 47 -22.35 -2.31 21.41
C GLY A 47 -23.75 -2.79 21.05
N SER A 48 -23.92 -3.42 19.89
CA SER A 48 -25.20 -3.96 19.43
C SER A 48 -25.63 -5.17 20.26
N THR A 49 -24.70 -6.08 20.57
CA THR A 49 -24.96 -7.27 21.39
C THR A 49 -25.25 -6.93 22.86
N SER A 50 -24.55 -5.95 23.43
CA SER A 50 -24.82 -5.49 24.80
C SER A 50 -26.17 -4.77 24.92
N SER A 51 -26.57 -4.02 23.91
CA SER A 51 -27.90 -3.38 23.85
C SER A 51 -29.03 -4.41 23.73
N HIS A 52 -28.81 -5.51 23.00
CA HIS A 52 -29.82 -6.56 22.79
C HIS A 52 -30.02 -7.45 24.03
N MET A 53 -28.96 -7.74 24.81
CA MET A 53 -29.10 -8.45 26.08
C MET A 53 -29.80 -7.60 27.15
N GLN A 54 -29.56 -6.30 27.17
CA GLN A 54 -30.15 -5.39 28.18
C GLN A 54 -31.63 -5.10 27.95
N GLN A 55 -32.16 -5.40 26.75
CA GLN A 55 -33.56 -5.20 26.40
C GLN A 55 -34.47 -6.40 26.73
N CYS A 56 -33.90 -7.59 26.99
CA CYS A 56 -34.66 -8.78 27.38
C CYS A 56 -34.97 -8.88 28.89
N ASP A 57 -34.35 -8.04 29.73
CA ASP A 57 -34.45 -8.13 31.21
C ASP A 57 -35.24 -6.97 31.86
N ASN A 58 -36.21 -6.36 31.16
CA ASN A 58 -37.03 -5.28 31.74
C ASN A 58 -38.36 -5.79 32.32
N GLU A 59 -38.35 -6.21 33.59
CA GLU A 59 -39.49 -5.98 34.51
C GLU A 59 -39.34 -4.62 35.20
N PRO A 60 -40.44 -3.92 35.55
CA PRO A 60 -40.34 -2.61 36.17
C PRO A 60 -40.13 -2.77 37.67
N GLU A 61 -39.12 -2.10 38.26
CA GLU A 61 -39.29 -1.23 39.44
C GLU A 61 -37.96 -0.71 40.06
N LYS A 62 -37.95 0.60 40.35
CA LYS A 62 -37.20 1.39 41.37
C LYS A 62 -35.72 1.80 41.18
N THR A 63 -35.59 3.13 40.96
CA THR A 63 -34.60 4.13 41.46
C THR A 63 -33.09 3.98 41.17
N PRO A 64 -32.41 5.04 40.66
CA PRO A 64 -31.00 4.97 40.28
C PRO A 64 -30.05 5.32 41.45
N PRO A 65 -28.92 4.60 41.64
CA PRO A 65 -27.81 5.10 42.45
C PRO A 65 -26.83 5.94 41.59
N PRO A 66 -26.22 7.00 42.16
CA PRO A 66 -25.24 7.82 41.47
C PRO A 66 -23.85 7.17 41.59
N HIS A 67 -23.25 6.79 40.46
CA HIS A 67 -21.81 6.84 40.16
C HIS A 67 -21.52 5.92 38.96
N GLU A 68 -21.74 6.44 37.75
CA GLU A 68 -21.24 5.83 36.53
C GLU A 68 -19.71 5.93 36.45
N LEU A 69 -19.01 4.94 37.02
CA LEU A 69 -17.61 4.65 36.74
C LEU A 69 -17.51 3.65 35.55
N LYS A 70 -18.04 4.02 34.39
CA LYS A 70 -17.81 3.34 33.10
C LYS A 70 -17.11 4.27 32.10
N LYS A 71 -15.92 4.78 32.44
CA LYS A 71 -15.14 5.68 31.53
C LYS A 71 -13.67 5.35 31.21
N PRO A 72 -13.04 4.22 31.61
CA PRO A 72 -11.71 3.90 31.07
C PRO A 72 -11.76 3.20 29.71
N ALA A 73 -12.81 2.41 29.44
CA ALA A 73 -12.91 1.57 28.25
C ALA A 73 -13.11 2.36 26.94
N SER A 74 -13.78 3.51 26.99
CA SER A 74 -13.97 4.38 25.82
C SER A 74 -12.70 5.12 25.40
N ASP A 75 -11.83 5.42 26.35
CA ASP A 75 -10.73 6.36 26.16
C ASP A 75 -9.51 5.69 25.53
N TRP A 76 -9.24 4.42 25.85
CA TRP A 76 -8.22 3.66 25.14
C TRP A 76 -8.67 3.33 23.71
N LYS A 77 -9.97 3.05 23.48
CA LYS A 77 -10.55 2.80 22.15
C LYS A 77 -10.36 4.01 21.23
N ARG A 78 -10.70 5.21 21.71
CA ARG A 78 -10.47 6.47 20.99
C ARG A 78 -8.99 6.73 20.72
N ARG A 79 -8.12 6.47 21.70
CA ARG A 79 -6.66 6.61 21.54
C ARG A 79 -6.11 5.64 20.48
N ALA A 80 -6.56 4.39 20.47
CA ALA A 80 -6.14 3.40 19.46
C ALA A 80 -6.55 3.82 18.04
N ILE A 81 -7.81 4.23 17.84
CA ILE A 81 -8.27 4.76 16.53
C ILE A 81 -7.46 5.99 16.11
N ALA A 82 -7.22 6.92 17.03
CA ALA A 82 -6.45 8.13 16.76
C ALA A 82 -5.01 7.80 16.36
N SER A 83 -4.35 6.90 17.09
CA SER A 83 -2.99 6.43 16.78
C SER A 83 -2.92 5.74 15.42
N LEU A 84 -3.88 4.87 15.09
CA LEU A 84 -3.94 4.23 13.77
C LEU A 84 -4.20 5.25 12.65
N GLY A 85 -5.02 6.26 12.91
CA GLY A 85 -5.23 7.37 11.97
C GLY A 85 -3.96 8.20 11.74
N ARG A 86 -3.17 8.45 12.78
CA ARG A 86 -1.86 9.11 12.67
C ARG A 86 -0.88 8.26 11.88
N ALA A 87 -0.81 6.95 12.16
CA ALA A 87 0.03 6.01 11.43
C ALA A 87 -0.33 5.98 9.94
N GLU A 88 -1.62 5.86 9.60
CA GLU A 88 -2.12 5.92 8.23
C GLU A 88 -1.65 7.20 7.50
N LEU A 89 -1.73 8.35 8.18
CA LEU A 89 -1.32 9.64 7.63
C LEU A 89 0.20 9.72 7.40
N ILE A 90 1.00 9.35 8.40
CA ILE A 90 2.47 9.38 8.33
C ILE A 90 2.97 8.46 7.21
N PHE A 91 2.48 7.23 7.15
CA PHE A 91 2.89 6.30 6.10
C PHE A 91 2.35 6.70 4.72
N GLY A 92 1.18 7.35 4.67
CA GLY A 92 0.66 7.96 3.46
C GLY A 92 1.56 9.08 2.93
N ASP A 93 2.03 9.98 3.80
CA ASP A 93 2.91 11.09 3.43
C ASP A 93 4.31 10.58 3.05
N ALA A 94 4.88 9.62 3.79
CA ALA A 94 6.12 8.96 3.41
C ALA A 94 5.99 8.33 2.01
N ARG A 95 4.89 7.63 1.73
CA ARG A 95 4.64 7.00 0.42
C ARG A 95 4.60 8.03 -0.72
N ARG A 96 4.02 9.22 -0.49
CA ARG A 96 4.03 10.31 -1.49
C ARG A 96 5.46 10.74 -1.82
N PHE A 97 6.30 10.92 -0.82
CA PHE A 97 7.71 11.27 -1.03
C PHE A 97 8.45 10.22 -1.87
N PHE A 98 8.30 8.93 -1.56
CA PHE A 98 8.94 7.88 -2.37
C PHE A 98 8.38 7.79 -3.79
N ARG A 99 7.10 8.12 -4.00
CA ARG A 99 6.54 8.20 -5.35
C ARG A 99 7.06 9.39 -6.15
N PHE A 100 7.37 10.51 -5.48
CA PHE A 100 8.07 11.62 -6.10
C PHE A 100 9.49 11.21 -6.53
N LEU A 101 10.23 10.49 -5.68
CA LEU A 101 11.53 9.93 -6.08
C LEU A 101 11.40 8.96 -7.27
N GLN A 102 10.40 8.07 -7.25
CA GLN A 102 10.12 7.17 -8.37
C GLN A 102 9.79 7.94 -9.65
N PHE A 103 9.07 9.06 -9.57
CA PHE A 103 8.78 9.91 -10.72
C PHE A 103 10.06 10.41 -11.38
N LEU A 104 11.04 10.87 -10.59
CA LEU A 104 12.34 11.29 -11.11
C LEU A 104 13.10 10.13 -11.76
N GLU A 105 13.04 8.94 -11.16
CA GLU A 105 13.66 7.73 -11.71
C GLU A 105 13.00 7.26 -13.03
N MET A 106 11.70 7.51 -13.26
CA MET A 106 10.99 7.04 -14.45
C MET A 106 11.61 7.53 -15.77
N ALA A 107 12.15 8.75 -15.80
CA ALA A 107 12.78 9.30 -17.00
C ALA A 107 14.04 8.51 -17.39
N ASP A 108 14.82 8.09 -16.40
CA ASP A 108 16.01 7.28 -16.61
C ASP A 108 15.65 5.86 -17.06
N ILE A 109 14.64 5.25 -16.41
CA ILE A 109 14.13 3.92 -16.78
C ILE A 109 13.61 3.92 -18.23
N TYR A 110 12.93 5.00 -18.66
CA TYR A 110 12.44 5.12 -20.03
C TYR A 110 13.57 5.10 -21.06
N ARG A 111 14.65 5.84 -20.80
CA ARG A 111 15.82 5.93 -21.69
C ARG A 111 16.56 4.60 -21.81
N HIS A 112 16.62 3.84 -20.71
CA HIS A 112 17.36 2.58 -20.62
C HIS A 112 16.56 1.33 -20.99
N VAL A 113 15.34 1.46 -21.54
CA VAL A 113 14.58 0.30 -22.02
C VAL A 113 15.25 -0.33 -23.24
N ARG A 114 15.95 -1.44 -23.00
CA ARG A 114 16.57 -2.31 -24.01
C ARG A 114 15.92 -3.68 -23.95
N GLU A 115 15.01 -3.94 -24.87
CA GLU A 115 14.37 -5.25 -25.05
C GLU A 115 14.58 -5.68 -26.51
N PRO A 116 14.88 -6.96 -26.79
CA PRO A 116 15.15 -7.45 -28.14
C PRO A 116 13.92 -7.35 -29.04
N LEU A 117 12.74 -7.70 -28.49
CA LEU A 117 11.47 -7.64 -29.21
C LEU A 117 10.89 -6.22 -29.24
N ARG A 118 10.57 -5.74 -30.44
CA ARG A 118 9.99 -4.39 -30.65
C ARG A 118 8.66 -4.21 -29.91
N ALA A 119 7.77 -5.20 -29.97
CA ALA A 119 6.48 -5.15 -29.29
C ALA A 119 6.62 -5.03 -27.76
N VAL A 120 7.49 -5.83 -27.15
CA VAL A 120 7.82 -5.76 -25.71
C VAL A 120 8.37 -4.38 -25.35
N ARG A 121 9.27 -3.83 -26.19
CA ARG A 121 9.84 -2.49 -25.99
C ARG A 121 8.77 -1.40 -26.00
N VAL A 122 7.84 -1.45 -26.95
CA VAL A 122 6.73 -0.49 -27.06
C VAL A 122 5.80 -0.60 -25.85
N LEU A 123 5.37 -1.81 -25.50
CA LEU A 123 4.50 -2.05 -24.34
C LEU A 123 5.16 -1.58 -23.03
N ARG A 124 6.44 -1.87 -22.83
CA ARG A 124 7.20 -1.42 -21.66
C ARG A 124 7.31 0.10 -21.61
N ARG A 125 7.64 0.75 -22.73
CA ARG A 125 7.70 2.23 -22.82
C ARG A 125 6.35 2.88 -22.56
N LEU A 126 5.27 2.34 -23.13
CA LEU A 126 3.91 2.83 -22.91
C LEU A 126 3.52 2.69 -21.43
N ARG A 127 3.85 1.56 -20.81
CA ARG A 127 3.61 1.36 -19.37
C ARG A 127 4.41 2.32 -18.51
N ILE A 128 5.68 2.60 -18.85
CA ILE A 128 6.48 3.62 -18.15
C ILE A 128 5.87 5.01 -18.31
N LEU A 129 5.38 5.36 -19.50
CA LEU A 129 4.67 6.63 -19.72
C LEU A 129 3.38 6.71 -18.87
N CYS A 130 2.63 5.62 -18.74
CA CYS A 130 1.47 5.58 -17.86
C CYS A 130 1.87 5.85 -16.40
N PHE A 131 2.95 5.23 -15.91
CA PHE A 131 3.47 5.52 -14.56
C PHE A 131 3.97 6.96 -14.42
N PHE A 132 4.64 7.49 -15.44
CA PHE A 132 5.11 8.87 -15.46
C PHE A 132 3.94 9.84 -15.29
N PHE A 133 2.88 9.72 -16.11
CA PHE A 133 1.71 10.59 -16.01
C PHE A 133 0.91 10.35 -14.72
N PHE A 134 0.80 9.10 -14.26
CA PHE A 134 0.19 8.77 -12.98
C PHE A 134 0.88 9.54 -11.84
N TYR A 135 2.20 9.44 -11.72
CA TYR A 135 2.94 10.14 -10.68
C TYR A 135 2.96 11.65 -10.89
N PHE A 136 3.08 12.14 -12.12
CA PHE A 136 3.03 13.57 -12.42
C PHE A 136 1.72 14.19 -11.93
N ILE A 137 0.58 13.61 -12.31
CA ILE A 137 -0.74 14.11 -11.92
C ILE A 137 -0.95 13.97 -10.42
N GLU A 138 -0.51 12.86 -9.81
CA GLU A 138 -0.61 12.68 -8.37
C GLU A 138 0.15 13.78 -7.60
N ASN A 139 1.40 14.06 -7.99
CA ASN A 139 2.21 15.12 -7.39
C ASN A 139 1.59 16.51 -7.63
N TYR A 140 1.06 16.75 -8.84
CA TYR A 140 0.38 18.01 -9.17
C TYR A 140 -0.88 18.22 -8.31
N VAL A 141 -1.69 17.17 -8.09
CA VAL A 141 -2.86 17.24 -7.20
C VAL A 141 -2.45 17.51 -5.76
N VAL A 142 -1.35 16.91 -5.28
CA VAL A 142 -0.81 17.18 -3.95
C VAL A 142 -0.36 18.64 -3.84
N LEU A 143 0.39 19.14 -4.81
CA LEU A 143 0.84 20.53 -4.86
C LEU A 143 -0.35 21.50 -4.80
N CYS A 144 -1.35 21.29 -5.65
CA CYS A 144 -2.56 22.13 -5.69
C CYS A 144 -3.30 22.13 -4.35
N THR A 145 -3.44 20.97 -3.72
CA THR A 145 -4.26 20.85 -2.49
C THR A 145 -3.52 21.24 -1.22
N ARG A 146 -2.21 21.01 -1.13
CA ARG A 146 -1.41 21.24 0.09
C ARG A 146 -0.65 22.56 0.08
N VAL A 147 -0.11 22.96 -1.06
CA VAL A 147 0.71 24.17 -1.17
C VAL A 147 -0.15 25.36 -1.59
N LEU A 148 -0.97 25.18 -2.63
CA LEU A 148 -1.82 26.26 -3.16
C LEU A 148 -3.20 26.36 -2.47
N GLY A 149 -3.52 25.44 -1.56
CA GLY A 149 -4.78 25.45 -0.80
C GLY A 149 -6.05 25.28 -1.66
N VAL A 150 -5.92 24.79 -2.90
CA VAL A 150 -7.07 24.62 -3.80
C VAL A 150 -8.01 23.55 -3.26
N SER A 151 -9.31 23.85 -3.29
CA SER A 151 -10.33 22.91 -2.82
C SER A 151 -10.28 21.58 -3.57
N SER A 152 -10.05 20.51 -2.82
CA SER A 152 -10.05 19.13 -3.34
C SER A 152 -11.37 18.71 -3.97
N ARG A 153 -12.47 19.43 -3.76
CA ARG A 153 -13.82 19.08 -4.23
C ARG A 153 -14.17 19.68 -5.60
N GLY A 154 -13.32 20.55 -6.15
CA GLY A 154 -13.55 21.20 -7.44
C GLY A 154 -13.58 20.24 -8.63
N PRO A 155 -14.26 20.61 -9.74
CA PRO A 155 -14.40 19.75 -10.92
C PRO A 155 -13.05 19.40 -11.58
N LEU A 156 -12.11 20.34 -11.62
CA LEU A 156 -10.76 20.13 -12.12
C LEU A 156 -10.01 19.05 -11.31
N MET A 157 -10.06 19.13 -9.97
CA MET A 157 -9.41 18.17 -9.08
C MET A 157 -9.99 16.76 -9.23
N ARG A 158 -11.32 16.64 -9.42
CA ARG A 158 -11.95 15.35 -9.71
C ARG A 158 -11.48 14.78 -11.05
N ARG A 159 -11.41 15.61 -12.10
CA ARG A 159 -10.91 15.18 -13.42
C ARG A 159 -9.46 14.70 -13.32
N LEU A 160 -8.59 15.44 -12.65
CA LEU A 160 -7.18 15.04 -12.46
C LEU A 160 -7.06 13.73 -11.69
N ARG A 161 -7.81 13.55 -10.59
CA ARG A 161 -7.83 12.29 -9.85
C ARG A 161 -8.33 11.12 -10.69
N ARG A 162 -9.36 11.36 -11.51
CA ARG A 162 -9.89 10.36 -12.44
C ARG A 162 -8.86 9.99 -13.51
N SER A 163 -8.18 10.97 -14.11
CA SER A 163 -7.10 10.75 -15.07
C SER A 163 -5.94 9.98 -14.46
N CYS A 164 -5.54 10.34 -13.22
CA CYS A 164 -4.54 9.62 -12.44
C CYS A 164 -4.92 8.14 -12.28
N ASN A 165 -6.13 7.85 -11.81
CA ASN A 165 -6.61 6.47 -11.68
C ASN A 165 -6.74 5.75 -13.04
N GLY A 166 -7.03 6.48 -14.13
CA GLY A 166 -7.05 5.96 -15.49
C GLY A 166 -5.66 5.50 -15.97
N PHE A 167 -4.63 6.31 -15.76
CA PHE A 167 -3.25 5.92 -16.06
C PHE A 167 -2.78 4.75 -15.22
N TRP A 168 -3.17 4.70 -13.94
CA TRP A 168 -2.89 3.55 -13.09
C TRP A 168 -3.56 2.27 -13.61
N LEU A 169 -4.85 2.34 -13.96
CA LEU A 169 -5.58 1.21 -14.54
C LEU A 169 -4.94 0.73 -15.85
N LEU A 170 -4.63 1.66 -16.75
CA LEU A 170 -3.98 1.33 -18.03
C LEU A 170 -2.62 0.66 -17.81
N SER A 171 -1.84 1.11 -16.81
CA SER A 171 -0.56 0.48 -16.45
C SER A 171 -0.71 -0.97 -15.95
N ILE A 172 -1.83 -1.29 -15.29
CA ILE A 172 -2.19 -2.64 -14.88
C ILE A 172 -2.60 -3.45 -16.12
N LEU A 173 -3.45 -2.92 -17.00
CA LEU A 173 -3.86 -3.66 -18.20
C LEU A 173 -2.69 -3.99 -19.13
N LEU A 174 -1.77 -3.05 -19.31
CA LEU A 174 -0.57 -3.23 -20.14
C LEU A 174 0.40 -4.30 -19.61
N VAL A 175 0.30 -4.67 -18.34
CA VAL A 175 1.23 -5.65 -17.76
C VAL A 175 0.88 -7.09 -18.13
N PHE A 176 -0.39 -7.40 -18.41
CA PHE A 176 -0.81 -8.75 -18.76
C PHE A 176 -0.17 -9.22 -20.09
N PRO A 177 -0.31 -8.49 -21.21
CA PRO A 177 0.36 -8.88 -22.45
C PRO A 177 1.89 -8.83 -22.30
N LEU A 178 2.43 -7.90 -21.51
CA LEU A 178 3.87 -7.80 -21.29
C LEU A 178 4.43 -9.03 -20.55
N ASP A 179 3.78 -9.47 -19.46
CA ASP A 179 4.20 -10.65 -18.71
C ASP A 179 4.07 -11.93 -19.52
N TYR A 180 3.01 -12.03 -20.34
CA TYR A 180 2.83 -13.14 -21.27
C TYR A 180 3.98 -13.21 -22.29
N MET A 181 4.28 -12.09 -22.97
CA MET A 181 5.35 -12.03 -23.97
C MET A 181 6.76 -12.22 -23.39
N MET A 182 6.97 -11.85 -22.14
CA MET A 182 8.27 -12.00 -21.48
C MET A 182 8.43 -13.34 -20.76
N HIS A 183 7.38 -14.17 -20.70
CA HIS A 183 7.32 -15.38 -19.86
C HIS A 183 7.74 -15.12 -18.39
N ARG A 184 7.42 -13.93 -17.86
CA ARG A 184 7.83 -13.46 -16.52
C ARG A 184 6.69 -13.46 -15.49
N GLY A 185 5.51 -13.90 -15.87
CA GLY A 185 4.35 -13.92 -14.99
C GLY A 185 4.43 -15.02 -13.93
N THR A 186 4.80 -14.68 -12.70
CA THR A 186 4.56 -15.57 -11.55
C THR A 186 3.10 -15.50 -11.13
N MET A 187 2.52 -16.61 -10.68
CA MET A 187 1.13 -16.65 -10.18
C MET A 187 0.85 -15.56 -9.14
N LEU A 188 1.81 -15.34 -8.23
CA LEU A 188 1.71 -14.33 -7.19
C LEU A 188 1.67 -12.89 -7.75
N SER A 189 2.46 -12.59 -8.79
CA SER A 189 2.43 -11.31 -9.49
C SER A 189 1.08 -11.08 -10.18
N THR A 190 0.54 -12.12 -10.82
CA THR A 190 -0.79 -12.09 -11.45
C THR A 190 -1.90 -11.83 -10.43
N VAL A 191 -1.91 -12.57 -9.32
CA VAL A 191 -2.88 -12.36 -8.23
C VAL A 191 -2.81 -10.93 -7.70
N LYS A 192 -1.61 -10.39 -7.47
CA LYS A 192 -1.44 -9.00 -7.04
C LYS A 192 -2.11 -8.02 -8.00
N LYS A 193 -1.92 -8.19 -9.30
CA LYS A 193 -2.50 -7.31 -10.33
C LYS A 193 -4.02 -7.41 -10.37
N LEU A 194 -4.56 -8.62 -10.22
CA LEU A 194 -5.99 -8.86 -10.14
C LEU A 194 -6.62 -8.21 -8.91
N LEU A 195 -5.92 -8.18 -7.77
CA LEU A 195 -6.38 -7.48 -6.57
C LEU A 195 -6.37 -5.95 -6.74
N GLU A 196 -5.44 -5.41 -7.53
CA GLU A 196 -5.36 -3.96 -7.80
C GLU A 196 -6.37 -3.49 -8.87
N LEU A 197 -6.78 -4.37 -9.79
CA LEU A 197 -7.69 -4.05 -10.89
C LEU A 197 -9.03 -3.45 -10.44
N PRO A 198 -9.81 -4.07 -9.52
CA PRO A 198 -11.06 -3.48 -9.06
C PRO A 198 -10.84 -2.17 -8.30
N VAL A 199 -9.70 -2.04 -7.62
CA VAL A 199 -9.34 -0.81 -6.89
C VAL A 199 -9.11 0.35 -7.86
N ALA A 200 -8.34 0.10 -8.92
CA ALA A 200 -8.07 1.10 -9.95
C ALA A 200 -9.33 1.45 -10.76
N PHE A 201 -10.17 0.45 -11.07
CA PHE A 201 -11.43 0.65 -11.78
C PHE A 201 -12.40 1.52 -10.98
N VAL A 202 -12.58 1.25 -9.69
CA VAL A 202 -13.45 2.07 -8.83
C VAL A 202 -12.90 3.49 -8.66
N GLY A 203 -11.58 3.64 -8.56
CA GLY A 203 -10.94 4.95 -8.58
C GLY A 203 -11.22 5.74 -9.87
N LEU A 204 -11.31 5.07 -11.01
CA LEU A 204 -11.64 5.68 -12.29
C LEU A 204 -13.14 5.99 -12.42
N SER A 205 -14.02 5.10 -11.97
CA SER A 205 -15.47 5.28 -12.06
C SER A 205 -16.00 6.31 -11.06
N GLY A 206 -15.29 6.54 -9.95
CA GLY A 206 -15.71 7.45 -8.89
C GLY A 206 -16.85 6.89 -8.02
N LEU A 207 -17.10 5.58 -8.11
CA LEU A 207 -18.10 4.91 -7.28
C LEU A 207 -17.66 4.91 -5.82
N ARG A 208 -18.60 5.14 -4.90
CA ARG A 208 -18.38 4.93 -3.46
C ARG A 208 -18.56 3.46 -3.17
N VAL A 209 -17.54 2.84 -2.58
CA VAL A 209 -17.55 1.42 -2.21
C VAL A 209 -17.09 1.27 -0.76
N ASN A 210 -17.45 0.15 -0.14
CA ASN A 210 -17.10 -0.15 1.24
C ASN A 210 -15.60 -0.01 1.49
N ASP A 211 -15.24 0.90 2.41
CA ASP A 211 -13.86 1.19 2.80
C ASP A 211 -13.12 -0.02 3.35
N GLY A 212 -13.82 -0.96 3.99
CA GLY A 212 -13.24 -2.18 4.57
C GLY A 212 -12.69 -3.12 3.51
N LEU A 213 -13.52 -3.47 2.52
CA LEU A 213 -13.14 -4.38 1.43
C LEU A 213 -11.98 -3.81 0.60
N PHE A 214 -11.99 -2.51 0.32
CA PHE A 214 -10.90 -1.84 -0.40
C PHE A 214 -9.60 -1.79 0.41
N SER A 215 -9.71 -1.61 1.73
CA SER A 215 -8.55 -1.67 2.63
C SER A 215 -7.98 -3.08 2.71
N ALA A 216 -8.83 -4.11 2.73
CA ALA A 216 -8.42 -5.51 2.69
C ALA A 216 -7.72 -5.89 1.37
N LEU A 217 -8.30 -5.52 0.22
CA LEU A 217 -7.67 -5.73 -1.09
C LEU A 217 -6.33 -4.98 -1.19
N GLY A 218 -6.29 -3.74 -0.71
CA GLY A 218 -5.07 -2.93 -0.65
C GLY A 218 -3.99 -3.57 0.23
N LEU A 219 -4.37 -4.12 1.38
CA LEU A 219 -3.49 -4.81 2.32
C LEU A 219 -2.94 -6.12 1.72
N ALA A 220 -3.81 -6.95 1.16
CA ALA A 220 -3.41 -8.21 0.51
C ALA A 220 -2.44 -7.96 -0.66
N SER A 221 -2.73 -6.98 -1.51
CA SER A 221 -1.85 -6.58 -2.60
C SER A 221 -0.50 -6.03 -2.10
N ALA A 222 -0.52 -5.26 -1.00
CA ALA A 222 0.69 -4.73 -0.39
C ALA A 222 1.56 -5.84 0.21
N GLN A 223 0.96 -6.82 0.88
CA GLN A 223 1.65 -7.97 1.46
C GLN A 223 2.37 -8.78 0.39
N ILE A 224 1.66 -9.11 -0.70
CA ILE A 224 2.25 -9.78 -1.85
C ILE A 224 3.41 -8.94 -2.41
N GLY A 225 3.23 -7.62 -2.53
CA GLY A 225 4.26 -6.72 -3.02
C GLY A 225 5.54 -6.73 -2.19
N VAL A 226 5.42 -6.69 -0.86
CA VAL A 226 6.56 -6.76 0.07
C VAL A 226 7.23 -8.13 -0.03
N TYR A 227 6.46 -9.22 -0.02
CA TYR A 227 7.00 -10.57 -0.13
C TYR A 227 7.77 -10.80 -1.43
N SER A 228 7.20 -10.45 -2.59
CA SER A 228 7.91 -10.58 -3.87
C SER A 228 9.21 -9.78 -3.87
N ARG A 229 9.19 -8.56 -3.31
CA ARG A 229 10.40 -7.74 -3.24
C ARG A 229 11.43 -8.33 -2.29
N TRP A 230 10.99 -8.89 -1.17
CA TRP A 230 11.88 -9.55 -0.22
C TRP A 230 12.60 -10.71 -0.91
N ALA A 231 11.87 -11.58 -1.60
CA ALA A 231 12.46 -12.67 -2.37
C ALA A 231 13.49 -12.18 -3.41
N ASP A 232 13.15 -11.16 -4.20
CA ASP A 232 14.06 -10.57 -5.20
C ASP A 232 15.33 -9.99 -4.56
N VAL A 233 15.21 -9.33 -3.41
CA VAL A 233 16.36 -8.71 -2.73
C VAL A 233 17.22 -9.78 -2.06
N MET A 234 16.60 -10.80 -1.45
CA MET A 234 17.33 -11.89 -0.80
C MET A 234 18.12 -12.73 -1.80
N THR A 235 17.60 -12.96 -3.01
CA THR A 235 18.38 -13.65 -4.07
C THR A 235 19.60 -12.83 -4.48
N LYS A 236 19.51 -11.50 -4.54
CA LYS A 236 20.67 -10.62 -4.80
C LYS A 236 21.66 -10.62 -3.64
N PHE A 237 21.16 -10.55 -2.41
CA PHE A 237 21.97 -10.61 -1.20
C PHE A 237 22.78 -11.90 -1.14
N GLN A 238 22.13 -13.05 -1.38
CA GLN A 238 22.79 -14.36 -1.45
C GLN A 238 23.88 -14.40 -2.52
N LYS A 239 23.61 -13.89 -3.72
CA LYS A 239 24.62 -13.82 -4.79
C LYS A 239 25.82 -12.96 -4.38
N GLN A 240 25.59 -11.81 -3.77
CA GLN A 240 26.67 -10.94 -3.29
C GLN A 240 27.46 -11.57 -2.14
N HIS A 241 26.78 -12.27 -1.23
CA HIS A 241 27.42 -12.98 -0.12
C HIS A 241 28.28 -14.14 -0.61
N LEU A 242 27.79 -14.94 -1.57
CA LEU A 242 28.55 -16.02 -2.21
C LEU A 242 29.77 -15.48 -2.96
N MET A 243 29.63 -14.36 -3.67
CA MET A 243 30.77 -13.71 -4.35
C MET A 243 31.83 -13.20 -3.36
N ARG A 244 31.44 -12.73 -2.17
CA ARG A 244 32.39 -12.31 -1.13
C ARG A 244 33.12 -13.49 -0.48
N LEU A 245 32.42 -14.60 -0.25
CA LEU A 245 33.03 -15.84 0.25
C LEU A 245 33.99 -16.47 -0.76
N ALA A 246 33.73 -16.33 -2.06
CA ALA A 246 34.65 -16.76 -3.11
C ALA A 246 35.88 -15.83 -3.28
N ALA A 247 35.81 -14.60 -2.74
CA ALA A 247 36.85 -13.59 -2.84
C ALA A 247 37.76 -13.51 -1.59
N THR A 248 37.47 -14.27 -0.53
CA THR A 248 38.41 -14.47 0.56
C THR A 248 39.47 -15.47 0.09
N PRO A 249 40.74 -15.06 -0.11
CA PRO A 249 41.79 -16.01 -0.43
C PRO A 249 41.91 -17.00 0.71
N ASP A 250 42.08 -18.28 0.39
CA ASP A 250 42.45 -19.30 1.35
C ASP A 250 43.74 -18.86 2.04
N VAL A 251 43.61 -18.40 3.28
CA VAL A 251 44.76 -18.20 4.16
C VAL A 251 45.16 -19.60 4.62
N ILE A 252 46.04 -20.24 3.84
CA ILE A 252 46.84 -21.41 4.24
C ILE A 252 48.16 -20.89 4.78
#